data_AF-A0A7S3WW09-F1
#
_entry.id   AF-A0A7S3WW09-F1
#
_cell.length_a   1.000
_cell.length_b   1.000
_cell.length_c   1.000
_cell.angle_alpha   90.00
_cell.angle_beta   90.00
_cell.angle_gamma   90.00
#
_symmetry.space_group_name_H-M   'P 1'
#
loop_
_entity.id
_entity.type
_entity.pdbx_description
1 polymer ?
#
loop_
_entity_poly.entity_id
_entity_poly.type
_entity_poly.pdbx_seq_one_letter_code
_entity_poly.pdbx_strand_id
1 'polypeptide(L)'
;PFCPQVWKPDPTDRTALLGPIASWLSSAVLGAPPPSLPPPQLPAAAAEPGARRRLLLLLSRAASSDRRILNEEELRTSLEGRLRHSGTPPVGSATEVRLVELGALSSREQLSLVRGAAGLIGAHGAALVWNLFLPAGAPVLELLNRANANAYYSNQCRWQRRGYAAWQNNDPAREVQAFDADGRLLDPFRWHLRADVGAVGALLEGLLSSPRHRAGEAARAVARPGMVEARGGAPATALLERRKK
;
A
#
# COMPACT_ATOMS: atom_id res chain seq x y z
N PRO A 1 39.05 -1.00 -7.42
CA PRO A 1 38.41 -1.78 -8.51
C PRO A 1 38.04 -3.19 -8.02
N PHE A 2 36.86 -3.33 -7.41
CA PHE A 2 36.29 -4.62 -7.03
C PHE A 2 35.06 -4.85 -7.90
N CYS A 3 35.19 -5.75 -8.87
CA CYS A 3 34.08 -6.22 -9.69
C CYS A 3 33.61 -7.54 -9.07
N PRO A 4 32.43 -7.64 -8.45
CA PRO A 4 31.94 -8.93 -7.99
C PRO A 4 31.50 -9.71 -9.22
N GLN A 5 32.15 -10.86 -9.46
CA GLN A 5 31.71 -11.79 -10.47
C GLN A 5 30.28 -12.25 -10.15
N VAL A 6 29.39 -12.03 -11.10
CA VAL A 6 28.02 -12.55 -11.07
C VAL A 6 28.10 -14.07 -11.17
N TRP A 7 27.90 -14.75 -10.05
CA TRP A 7 27.69 -16.19 -10.02
C TRP A 7 26.41 -16.52 -10.79
N LYS A 8 26.54 -17.31 -11.87
CA LYS A 8 25.41 -17.90 -12.60
C LYS A 8 25.44 -19.40 -12.34
N PRO A 9 24.55 -19.94 -11.48
CA PRO A 9 24.48 -21.38 -11.30
C PRO A 9 23.93 -22.05 -12.56
N ASP A 10 24.43 -23.25 -12.84
CA ASP A 10 23.92 -24.13 -13.88
C ASP A 10 22.48 -24.56 -13.52
N PRO A 11 21.47 -24.29 -14.37
CA PRO A 11 20.08 -24.61 -14.09
C PRO A 11 19.77 -26.12 -14.03
N THR A 12 20.73 -26.98 -14.38
CA THR A 12 20.55 -28.44 -14.33
C THR A 12 21.02 -29.09 -13.01
N ASP A 13 21.78 -28.38 -12.18
CA ASP A 13 22.26 -28.89 -10.90
C ASP A 13 21.32 -28.48 -9.74
N ARG A 14 20.22 -29.24 -9.58
CA ARG A 14 19.28 -29.06 -8.46
C ARG A 14 19.87 -29.43 -7.09
N THR A 15 20.99 -30.15 -7.07
CA THR A 15 21.68 -30.57 -5.84
C THR A 15 22.56 -29.49 -5.24
N ALA A 16 23.10 -28.57 -6.05
CA ALA A 16 23.95 -27.47 -5.58
C ALA A 16 23.21 -26.38 -4.77
N LEU A 17 21.88 -26.28 -4.89
CA LEU A 17 21.08 -25.27 -4.17
C LEU A 17 20.61 -25.72 -2.77
N LEU A 18 20.47 -27.03 -2.55
CA LEU A 18 19.89 -27.54 -1.31
C LEU A 18 20.91 -27.75 -0.20
N GLY A 19 22.16 -28.07 -0.54
CA GLY A 19 23.23 -28.28 0.44
C GLY A 19 23.50 -27.07 1.34
N PRO A 20 23.71 -25.86 0.79
CA PRO A 20 23.97 -24.67 1.59
C PRO A 20 22.77 -24.22 2.44
N ILE A 21 21.55 -24.34 1.90
CA ILE A 21 20.32 -23.95 2.61
C ILE A 21 20.02 -24.94 3.75
N ALA A 22 20.18 -26.24 3.51
CA ALA A 22 20.00 -27.26 4.54
C ALA A 22 21.06 -27.19 5.66
N SER A 23 22.32 -26.87 5.30
CA SER A 23 23.40 -26.67 6.28
C SER A 23 23.16 -25.43 7.16
N TRP A 24 22.67 -24.33 6.57
CA TRP A 24 22.27 -23.14 7.30
C TRP A 24 21.08 -23.39 8.23
N LEU A 25 20.05 -24.11 7.75
CA LEU A 25 18.89 -24.49 8.56
C LEU A 25 19.25 -25.43 9.71
N SER A 26 20.10 -26.44 9.49
CA SER A 26 20.57 -27.32 10.57
C SER A 26 21.39 -26.59 11.64
N SER A 27 22.21 -25.61 11.23
CA SER A 27 22.97 -24.77 12.18
C SER A 27 22.06 -23.83 12.97
N ALA A 28 20.97 -23.35 12.37
CA ALA A 28 19.98 -22.49 13.02
C ALA A 28 19.01 -23.25 13.95
N VAL A 29 18.79 -24.55 13.73
CA VAL A 29 17.81 -25.36 14.47
C VAL A 29 18.44 -26.20 15.60
N LEU A 30 19.74 -26.55 15.50
CA LEU A 30 20.42 -27.38 16.51
C LEU A 30 21.46 -26.63 17.35
N GLY A 31 21.72 -25.35 17.06
CA GLY A 31 22.49 -24.47 17.94
C GLY A 31 21.69 -24.16 19.21
N ALA A 32 22.34 -24.25 20.37
CA ALA A 32 21.76 -23.89 21.67
C ALA A 32 20.94 -22.58 21.56
N PRO A 33 19.77 -22.49 22.23
CA PRO A 33 18.94 -21.31 22.15
C PRO A 33 19.80 -20.09 22.50
N PRO A 34 19.82 -19.04 21.66
CA PRO A 34 20.52 -17.82 22.01
C PRO A 34 20.01 -17.37 23.39
N PRO A 35 20.88 -16.81 24.26
CA PRO A 35 20.45 -16.28 25.54
C PRO A 35 19.24 -15.41 25.26
N SER A 36 18.13 -15.66 25.97
CA SER A 36 16.86 -14.97 25.79
C SER A 36 17.13 -13.47 25.85
N LEU A 37 17.27 -12.84 24.68
CA LEU A 37 17.39 -11.41 24.60
C LEU A 37 16.10 -10.88 25.19
N PRO A 38 16.15 -9.99 26.20
CA PRO A 38 14.94 -9.35 26.68
C PRO A 38 14.23 -8.78 25.46
N PRO A 39 12.89 -8.98 25.33
CA PRO A 39 12.15 -8.44 24.21
C PRO A 39 12.57 -6.98 24.04
N PRO A 40 12.89 -6.52 22.81
CA PRO A 40 13.33 -5.15 22.60
C PRO A 40 12.30 -4.25 23.27
N GLN A 41 12.71 -3.61 24.37
CA GLN A 41 11.88 -2.63 25.03
C GLN A 41 11.79 -1.49 24.04
N LEU A 42 10.71 -1.48 23.25
CA LEU A 42 10.35 -0.32 22.46
C LEU A 42 10.39 0.84 23.45
N PRO A 43 11.21 1.88 23.23
CA PRO A 43 11.22 3.02 24.12
C PRO A 43 9.77 3.48 24.22
N ALA A 44 9.22 3.45 25.44
CA ALA A 44 7.91 4.00 25.71
C ALA A 44 7.93 5.39 25.10
N ALA A 45 7.08 5.62 24.10
CA ALA A 45 7.01 6.88 23.38
C ALA A 45 6.44 7.92 24.34
N ALA A 46 7.26 8.38 25.29
CA ALA A 46 7.02 9.51 26.15
C ALA A 46 7.22 10.77 25.29
N ALA A 47 6.25 11.02 24.42
CA ALA A 47 6.04 12.32 23.82
C ALA A 47 5.00 13.04 24.66
N GLU A 48 5.44 14.02 25.43
CA GLU A 48 4.60 15.04 26.08
C GLU A 48 3.50 15.53 25.12
N PRO A 49 2.27 15.78 25.62
CA PRO A 49 1.12 16.17 24.81
C PRO A 49 1.15 17.66 24.45
N GLY A 50 2.26 18.12 23.87
CA GLY A 50 2.22 19.31 23.01
C GLY A 50 1.45 18.94 21.74
N ALA A 51 0.62 19.86 21.25
CA ALA A 51 -0.16 19.76 20.02
C ALA A 51 0.69 19.37 18.78
N ARG A 52 1.07 18.10 18.66
CA ARG A 52 1.87 17.60 17.54
C ARG A 52 0.97 17.54 16.31
N ARG A 53 1.42 18.21 15.26
CA ARG A 53 0.81 18.11 13.94
C ARG A 53 0.87 16.66 13.47
N ARG A 54 -0.26 16.13 12.99
CA ARG A 54 -0.34 14.79 12.41
C ARG A 54 0.00 14.89 10.93
N LEU A 55 1.12 14.32 10.50
CA LEU A 55 1.52 14.32 9.10
C LEU A 55 1.04 13.05 8.40
N LEU A 56 0.08 13.16 7.50
CA LEU A 56 -0.30 12.07 6.60
C LEU A 56 0.51 12.17 5.31
N LEU A 57 1.10 11.06 4.88
CA LEU A 57 1.84 11.00 3.63
C LEU A 57 0.93 10.48 2.52
N LEU A 58 0.74 11.28 1.47
CA LEU A 58 0.15 10.84 0.21
C LEU A 58 1.30 10.55 -0.77
N LEU A 59 1.49 9.27 -1.07
CA LEU A 59 2.55 8.81 -1.95
C LEU A 59 2.23 9.20 -3.38
N SER A 60 2.97 10.18 -3.89
CA SER A 60 2.97 10.56 -5.29
C SER A 60 3.75 9.54 -6.10
N ARG A 61 3.30 9.35 -7.33
CA ARG A 61 4.05 8.65 -8.38
C ARG A 61 4.18 9.52 -9.62
N ALA A 62 4.19 10.84 -9.47
CA ALA A 62 4.17 11.77 -10.59
C ALA A 62 5.38 11.59 -11.53
N ALA A 63 6.53 11.17 -11.00
CA ALA A 63 7.73 10.88 -11.78
C ALA A 63 7.72 9.47 -12.42
N SER A 64 6.77 8.62 -12.06
CA SER A 64 6.63 7.26 -12.59
C SER A 64 5.72 7.26 -13.81
N SER A 65 6.13 6.56 -14.88
CA SER A 65 5.24 6.23 -16.00
C SER A 65 4.22 5.13 -15.64
N ASP A 66 4.23 4.63 -14.41
CA ASP A 66 3.46 3.47 -13.97
C ASP A 66 2.54 3.82 -12.79
N ARG A 67 1.25 3.44 -12.89
CA ARG A 67 0.23 3.50 -11.80
C ARG A 67 0.18 4.83 -11.03
N ARG A 68 -0.03 5.93 -11.75
CA ARG A 68 -0.22 7.28 -11.19
C ARG A 68 -1.62 7.49 -10.62
N ILE A 69 -1.71 8.39 -9.65
CA ILE A 69 -2.97 9.03 -9.26
C ILE A 69 -3.07 10.33 -10.09
N LEU A 70 -4.09 10.45 -10.93
CA LEU A 70 -4.18 11.56 -11.90
C LEU A 70 -4.62 12.88 -11.25
N ASN A 71 -5.26 12.80 -10.09
CA ASN A 71 -5.79 13.95 -9.35
C ASN A 71 -5.19 14.06 -7.93
N GLU A 72 -3.88 13.86 -7.80
CA GLU A 72 -3.14 13.93 -6.52
C GLU A 72 -3.40 15.22 -5.75
N GLU A 73 -3.36 16.37 -6.41
CA GLU A 73 -3.51 17.68 -5.78
C GLU A 73 -4.96 17.96 -5.34
N GLU A 74 -5.93 17.55 -6.17
CA GLU A 74 -7.36 17.59 -5.84
C GLU A 74 -7.64 16.72 -4.60
N LEU A 75 -7.07 15.50 -4.58
CA LEU A 75 -7.18 14.58 -3.48
C LEU A 75 -6.54 15.15 -2.21
N ARG A 76 -5.30 15.64 -2.29
CA ARG A 76 -4.59 16.27 -1.17
C ARG A 76 -5.43 17.39 -0.55
N THR A 77 -5.86 18.34 -1.39
CA THR A 77 -6.63 19.52 -0.95
C THR A 77 -7.96 19.12 -0.31
N SER A 78 -8.68 18.17 -0.91
CA SER A 78 -9.95 17.66 -0.36
C SER A 78 -9.75 16.98 1.00
N LEU A 79 -8.72 16.13 1.13
CA LEU A 79 -8.41 15.45 2.39
C LEU A 79 -8.03 16.45 3.49
N GLU A 80 -7.15 17.42 3.19
CA GLU A 80 -6.81 18.48 4.15
C GLU A 80 -8.05 19.29 4.56
N GLY A 81 -8.89 19.66 3.60
CA GLY A 81 -10.14 20.35 3.86
C GLY A 81 -11.03 19.57 4.81
N ARG A 82 -11.30 18.29 4.51
CA ARG A 82 -12.13 17.42 5.34
C ARG A 82 -11.60 17.27 6.76
N LEU A 83 -10.30 17.03 6.90
CA LEU A 83 -9.65 16.82 8.20
C LEU A 83 -9.61 18.09 9.07
N ARG A 84 -9.71 19.28 8.47
CA ARG A 84 -9.89 20.54 9.19
C ARG A 84 -11.32 20.70 9.73
N HIS A 85 -12.32 20.20 9.00
CA HIS A 85 -13.74 20.41 9.32
C HIS A 85 -14.37 19.25 10.12
N SER A 86 -13.74 18.07 10.18
CA SER A 86 -14.33 16.85 10.76
C SER A 86 -14.54 16.88 12.29
N GLY A 87 -14.32 18.01 12.98
CA GLY A 87 -14.73 18.24 14.37
C GLY A 87 -14.14 17.29 15.42
N THR A 88 -13.28 16.35 15.01
CA THR A 88 -12.65 15.33 15.85
C THR A 88 -11.13 15.37 15.81
N PRO A 89 -10.46 16.51 16.07
CA PRO A 89 -9.18 16.46 16.73
C PRO A 89 -9.40 16.48 18.26
N PRO A 90 -8.67 15.68 19.06
CA PRO A 90 -8.37 16.13 20.41
C PRO A 90 -7.76 17.53 20.28
N VAL A 91 -8.31 18.49 21.03
CA VAL A 91 -7.92 19.91 21.06
C VAL A 91 -6.42 20.08 20.78
N GLY A 92 -6.08 20.60 19.59
CA GLY A 92 -4.70 21.01 19.25
C GLY A 92 -4.01 20.34 18.06
N SER A 93 -4.35 19.12 17.61
CA SER A 93 -3.58 18.51 16.51
C SER A 93 -4.09 18.89 15.12
N ALA A 94 -3.43 19.84 14.45
CA ALA A 94 -3.64 20.08 13.02
C ALA A 94 -3.14 18.87 12.20
N THR A 95 -3.96 18.34 11.30
CA THR A 95 -3.56 17.26 10.39
C THR A 95 -3.17 17.87 9.04
N GLU A 96 -1.97 17.53 8.55
CA GLU A 96 -1.40 17.96 7.29
C GLU A 96 -1.33 16.75 6.34
N VAL A 97 -1.63 16.95 5.05
CA VAL A 97 -1.48 15.89 4.03
C VAL A 97 -0.40 16.31 3.05
N ARG A 98 0.74 15.62 3.10
CA ARG A 98 1.89 15.93 2.26
C ARG A 98 2.00 14.97 1.09
N LEU A 99 2.06 15.51 -0.12
CA LEU A 99 2.44 14.76 -1.32
C LEU A 99 3.94 14.46 -1.29
N VAL A 100 4.29 13.20 -1.50
CA VAL A 100 5.69 12.74 -1.42
C VAL A 100 6.00 11.74 -2.53
N GLU A 101 6.99 12.07 -3.37
CA GLU A 101 7.62 11.14 -4.29
C GLU A 101 8.81 10.48 -3.57
N LEU A 102 8.60 9.30 -2.98
CA LEU A 102 9.65 8.63 -2.20
C LEU A 102 10.87 8.27 -3.06
N GLY A 103 10.68 7.99 -4.35
CA GLY A 103 11.78 7.66 -5.27
C GLY A 103 12.79 8.80 -5.46
N ALA A 104 12.42 10.04 -5.15
CA ALA A 104 13.31 11.19 -5.21
C ALA A 104 14.16 11.39 -3.93
N LEU A 105 13.94 10.58 -2.89
CA LEU A 105 14.61 10.69 -1.59
C LEU A 105 15.60 9.54 -1.40
N SER A 106 16.67 9.77 -0.64
CA SER A 106 17.55 8.68 -0.18
C SER A 106 16.80 7.76 0.79
N SER A 107 17.23 6.49 0.92
CA SER A 107 16.59 5.54 1.84
C SER A 107 16.56 6.03 3.30
N ARG A 108 17.56 6.81 3.72
CA ARG A 108 17.59 7.43 5.06
C ARG A 108 16.51 8.49 5.23
N GLU A 109 16.31 9.33 4.22
CA GLU A 109 15.26 10.35 4.21
C GLU A 109 13.87 9.71 4.14
N GLN A 110 13.68 8.69 3.30
CA GLN A 110 12.44 7.91 3.22
C GLN A 110 12.09 7.33 4.59
N LEU A 111 13.02 6.64 5.25
CA LEU A 111 12.79 6.05 6.57
C LEU A 111 12.51 7.12 7.64
N SER A 112 13.25 8.22 7.65
CA SER A 112 13.04 9.32 8.60
C SER A 112 11.64 9.92 8.47
N LEU A 113 11.22 10.19 7.23
CA LEU A 113 9.92 10.75 6.90
C LEU A 113 8.78 9.81 7.30
N VAL A 114 8.89 8.53 6.93
CA VAL A 114 7.87 7.51 7.21
C VAL A 114 7.75 7.25 8.72
N ARG A 115 8.86 7.21 9.47
CA ARG A 115 8.83 7.06 10.93
C ARG A 115 8.21 8.25 11.67
N GLY A 116 8.18 9.43 11.05
CA GLY A 116 7.52 10.62 11.58
C GLY A 116 6.06 10.77 11.17
N ALA A 117 5.56 9.93 10.27
CA ALA A 117 4.22 10.04 9.72
C ALA A 117 3.14 9.49 10.66
N ALA A 118 1.98 10.14 10.65
CA ALA A 118 0.78 9.71 11.35
C ALA A 118 -0.04 8.68 10.54
N GLY A 119 0.25 8.50 9.25
CA GLY A 119 -0.43 7.57 8.37
C GLY A 119 0.08 7.66 6.93
N LEU A 120 -0.30 6.67 6.13
CA LEU A 120 0.16 6.52 4.75
C LEU A 120 -1.03 6.32 3.80
N ILE A 121 -1.03 7.03 2.69
CA ILE A 121 -2.03 6.95 1.62
C ILE A 121 -1.27 6.76 0.32
N GLY A 122 -1.68 5.84 -0.55
CA GLY A 122 -1.01 5.67 -1.83
C GLY A 122 -1.66 4.66 -2.74
N ALA A 123 -1.35 4.77 -4.03
CA ALA A 123 -1.72 3.75 -5.00
C ALA A 123 -1.01 2.42 -4.71
N HIS A 124 -1.66 1.32 -5.06
CA HIS A 124 -1.06 -0.02 -4.96
C HIS A 124 0.30 -0.09 -5.68
N GLY A 125 1.33 -0.50 -4.94
CA GLY A 125 2.67 -0.66 -5.49
C GLY A 125 3.74 -0.67 -4.41
N ALA A 126 4.99 -0.90 -4.85
CA ALA A 126 6.12 -1.14 -3.95
C ALA A 126 6.29 -0.05 -2.87
N ALA A 127 5.98 1.21 -3.17
CA ALA A 127 6.09 2.30 -2.21
C ALA A 127 5.21 2.11 -0.95
N LEU A 128 4.11 1.36 -1.02
CA LEU A 128 3.31 1.05 0.16
C LEU A 128 4.01 0.10 1.14
N VAL A 129 5.08 -0.62 0.74
CA VAL A 129 5.86 -1.46 1.66
C VAL A 129 6.47 -0.67 2.82
N TRP A 130 6.66 0.64 2.64
CA TRP A 130 7.12 1.54 3.69
C TRP A 130 6.17 1.60 4.89
N ASN A 131 4.94 1.09 4.77
CA ASN A 131 4.05 0.91 5.91
C ASN A 131 4.73 0.17 7.07
N LEU A 132 5.64 -0.77 6.80
CA LEU A 132 6.34 -1.54 7.83
C LEU A 132 7.09 -0.66 8.85
N PHE A 133 7.44 0.57 8.48
CA PHE A 133 8.21 1.51 9.29
C PHE A 133 7.37 2.65 9.88
N LEU A 134 6.05 2.70 9.64
CA LEU A 134 5.22 3.73 10.28
C LEU A 134 5.13 3.47 11.79
N PRO A 135 4.94 4.53 12.60
CA PRO A 135 4.62 4.42 14.02
C PRO A 135 3.47 3.45 14.30
N ALA A 136 3.50 2.89 15.52
CA ALA A 136 2.40 2.05 16.00
C ALA A 136 1.06 2.80 15.92
N GLY A 137 0.04 2.13 15.38
CA GLY A 137 -1.30 2.70 15.22
C GLY A 137 -1.47 3.62 14.00
N ALA A 138 -0.43 3.97 13.26
CA ALA A 138 -0.58 4.77 12.03
C ALA A 138 -1.34 3.96 10.94
N PRO A 139 -2.49 4.45 10.43
CA PRO A 139 -3.25 3.73 9.41
C PRO A 139 -2.59 3.75 8.04
N VAL A 140 -3.02 2.80 7.21
CA VAL A 140 -2.74 2.76 5.77
C VAL A 140 -4.05 2.83 4.98
N LEU A 141 -4.12 3.73 3.99
CA LEU A 141 -5.19 3.80 3.02
C LEU A 141 -4.64 3.49 1.62
N GLU A 142 -5.01 2.34 1.09
CA GLU A 142 -4.56 1.88 -0.21
C GLU A 142 -5.55 2.27 -1.32
N LEU A 143 -5.06 2.79 -2.44
CA LEU A 143 -5.86 3.12 -3.62
C LEU A 143 -5.63 2.06 -4.70
N LEU A 144 -6.67 1.29 -5.00
CA LEU A 144 -6.67 0.18 -5.95
C LEU A 144 -7.32 0.61 -7.27
N ASN A 145 -6.72 0.20 -8.37
CA ASN A 145 -7.34 0.26 -9.70
C ASN A 145 -8.19 -1.01 -9.93
N ARG A 146 -9.08 -1.03 -10.93
CA ARG A 146 -9.98 -2.15 -11.24
C ARG A 146 -9.21 -3.40 -11.62
N ALA A 147 -8.10 -3.23 -12.33
CA ALA A 147 -7.25 -4.33 -12.78
C ALA A 147 -6.52 -5.04 -11.62
N ASN A 148 -6.39 -4.40 -10.47
CA ASN A 148 -5.67 -4.92 -9.32
C ASN A 148 -6.42 -4.65 -8.02
N ALA A 149 -7.27 -5.60 -7.65
CA ALA A 149 -8.03 -5.59 -6.39
C ALA A 149 -7.30 -6.32 -5.24
N ASN A 150 -6.00 -6.59 -5.37
CA ASN A 150 -5.26 -7.37 -4.38
C ASN A 150 -4.80 -6.50 -3.21
N ALA A 151 -5.47 -6.65 -2.07
CA ALA A 151 -5.18 -5.96 -0.82
C ALA A 151 -4.03 -6.59 -0.01
N TYR A 152 -2.84 -6.79 -0.61
CA TYR A 152 -1.71 -7.47 0.07
C TYR A 152 -1.28 -6.80 1.38
N TYR A 153 -1.37 -5.47 1.44
CA TYR A 153 -0.96 -4.70 2.61
C TYR A 153 -1.93 -4.83 3.79
N SER A 154 -3.14 -5.36 3.58
CA SER A 154 -4.08 -5.67 4.67
C SER A 154 -3.49 -6.65 5.68
N ASN A 155 -2.76 -7.67 5.21
CA ASN A 155 -2.09 -8.64 6.07
C ASN A 155 -0.94 -8.00 6.85
N GLN A 156 -0.13 -7.16 6.19
CA GLN A 156 0.96 -6.44 6.85
C GLN A 156 0.43 -5.52 7.96
N CYS A 157 -0.64 -4.78 7.67
CA CYS A 157 -1.29 -3.93 8.65
C CYS A 157 -1.89 -4.73 9.81
N ARG A 158 -2.52 -5.87 9.52
CA ARG A 158 -3.05 -6.79 10.53
C ARG A 158 -1.96 -7.31 11.46
N TRP A 159 -0.83 -7.76 10.92
CA TRP A 159 0.30 -8.23 11.72
C TRP A 159 0.88 -7.15 12.64
N GLN A 160 0.85 -5.90 12.17
CA GLN A 160 1.32 -4.74 12.94
C GLN A 160 0.20 -4.04 13.75
N ARG A 161 -0.98 -4.66 13.86
CA ARG A 161 -2.15 -4.17 14.60
C ARG A 161 -2.51 -2.71 14.30
N ARG A 162 -2.46 -2.30 13.03
CA ARG A 162 -2.84 -0.95 12.58
C ARG A 162 -4.07 -0.95 11.69
N GLY A 163 -4.72 0.20 11.59
CA GLY A 163 -5.85 0.40 10.70
C GLY A 163 -5.45 0.26 9.24
N TYR A 164 -6.33 -0.36 8.46
CA TYR A 164 -6.18 -0.51 7.02
C TYR A 164 -7.53 -0.35 6.36
N ALA A 165 -7.59 0.46 5.31
CA ALA A 165 -8.69 0.48 4.37
C ALA A 165 -8.15 0.51 2.94
N ALA A 166 -8.99 0.04 2.01
CA ALA A 166 -8.71 0.12 0.60
C ALA A 166 -9.87 0.81 -0.10
N TRP A 167 -9.56 1.80 -0.91
CA TRP A 167 -10.48 2.35 -1.88
C TRP A 167 -10.27 1.62 -3.20
N GLN A 168 -11.32 0.94 -3.69
CA GLN A 168 -11.34 0.29 -4.98
C GLN A 168 -12.01 1.20 -6.00
N ASN A 169 -11.29 1.57 -7.05
CA ASN A 169 -11.95 2.20 -8.19
C ASN A 169 -12.90 1.20 -8.83
N ASN A 170 -14.17 1.58 -9.01
CA ASN A 170 -15.19 0.80 -9.70
C ASN A 170 -15.68 1.49 -10.98
N ASP A 171 -15.21 2.72 -11.25
CA ASP A 171 -15.64 3.55 -12.37
C ASP A 171 -14.62 3.48 -13.52
N PRO A 172 -14.95 2.87 -14.68
CA PRO A 172 -14.05 2.82 -15.83
C PRO A 172 -13.63 4.20 -16.32
N ALA A 173 -14.48 5.23 -16.18
CA ALA A 173 -14.17 6.58 -16.65
C ALA A 173 -13.04 7.25 -15.84
N ARG A 174 -12.68 6.66 -14.69
CA ARG A 174 -11.61 7.12 -13.81
C ARG A 174 -10.31 6.33 -13.99
N GLU A 175 -10.22 5.48 -15.01
CA GLU A 175 -9.01 4.74 -15.31
C GLU A 175 -8.46 5.12 -16.67
N VAL A 176 -7.15 5.35 -16.70
CA VAL A 176 -6.43 5.63 -17.94
C VAL A 176 -5.32 4.59 -18.06
N GLN A 177 -5.31 3.87 -19.16
CA GLN A 177 -4.29 2.88 -19.42
C GLN A 177 -2.93 3.56 -19.61
N ALA A 178 -1.87 2.97 -19.05
CA ALA A 178 -0.54 3.54 -19.13
C ALA A 178 0.14 3.14 -20.45
N PHE A 179 0.60 4.15 -21.20
CA PHE A 179 1.37 3.98 -22.43
C PHE A 179 2.81 4.44 -22.21
N ASP A 180 3.75 3.84 -22.94
CA ASP A 180 5.13 4.32 -23.00
C ASP A 180 5.25 5.55 -23.92
N ALA A 181 6.46 6.09 -24.03
CA ALA A 181 6.75 7.24 -24.89
C ALA A 181 6.48 6.98 -26.37
N ASP A 182 6.48 5.71 -26.80
CA ASP A 182 6.22 5.28 -28.17
C ASP A 182 4.73 4.96 -28.40
N GLY A 183 3.87 5.18 -27.40
CA GLY A 183 2.44 4.87 -27.46
C GLY A 183 2.11 3.38 -27.35
N ARG A 184 3.08 2.52 -26.97
CA ARG A 184 2.81 1.11 -26.71
C ARG A 184 2.24 0.93 -25.32
N LEU A 185 1.34 -0.03 -25.21
CA LEU A 185 0.80 -0.45 -23.92
C LEU A 185 1.95 -0.99 -23.04
N LEU A 186 2.21 -0.36 -21.89
CA LEU A 186 3.30 -0.80 -21.01
C LEU A 186 3.05 -2.19 -20.43
N ASP A 187 1.83 -2.43 -19.94
CA ASP A 187 1.37 -3.71 -19.38
C ASP A 187 -0.15 -3.62 -19.08
N PRO A 188 -0.92 -4.71 -19.24
CA PRO A 188 -2.38 -4.71 -19.07
C PRO A 188 -2.85 -4.41 -17.64
N PHE A 189 -1.98 -4.45 -16.63
CA PHE A 189 -2.27 -4.11 -15.24
C PHE A 189 -1.79 -2.71 -14.84
N ARG A 190 -1.13 -1.99 -15.76
CA ARG A 190 -0.68 -0.61 -15.54
C ARG A 190 -1.77 0.38 -15.92
N TRP A 191 -2.56 0.73 -14.93
CA TRP A 191 -3.58 1.76 -15.03
C TRP A 191 -3.27 2.90 -14.10
N HIS A 192 -3.35 4.12 -14.63
CA HIS A 192 -3.51 5.32 -13.83
C HIS A 192 -4.95 5.41 -13.35
N LEU A 193 -5.15 5.94 -12.15
CA LEU A 193 -6.46 6.09 -11.55
C LEU A 193 -6.74 7.55 -11.21
N ARG A 194 -8.01 7.93 -11.28
CA ARG A 194 -8.53 9.15 -10.69
C ARG A 194 -9.30 8.78 -9.43
N ALA A 195 -8.81 9.21 -8.27
CA ALA A 195 -9.41 8.88 -6.99
C ALA A 195 -10.77 9.59 -6.80
N ASP A 196 -11.73 8.88 -6.23
CA ASP A 196 -12.96 9.51 -5.71
C ASP A 196 -12.63 10.25 -4.40
N VAL A 197 -12.44 11.56 -4.48
CA VAL A 197 -12.06 12.35 -3.30
C VAL A 197 -13.07 12.28 -2.16
N GLY A 198 -14.35 12.03 -2.47
CA GLY A 198 -15.41 11.90 -1.48
C GLY A 198 -15.35 10.56 -0.75
N ALA A 199 -15.28 9.47 -1.51
CA ALA A 199 -15.21 8.12 -0.95
C ALA A 199 -13.88 7.85 -0.24
N VAL A 200 -12.76 8.32 -0.80
CA VAL A 200 -11.43 8.23 -0.17
C VAL A 200 -11.40 9.03 1.13
N GLY A 201 -11.97 10.23 1.14
CA GLY A 201 -12.10 11.05 2.35
C GLY A 201 -12.90 10.36 3.45
N ALA A 202 -14.05 9.79 3.12
CA ALA A 202 -14.88 9.07 4.09
C ALA A 202 -14.16 7.83 4.68
N LEU A 203 -13.39 7.10 3.87
CA LEU A 203 -12.58 5.98 4.35
C LEU A 203 -11.46 6.44 5.29
N LEU A 204 -10.79 7.54 4.96
CA LEU A 204 -9.74 8.10 5.80
C LEU A 204 -10.29 8.59 7.14
N GLU A 205 -11.41 9.30 7.13
CA GLU A 205 -12.11 9.74 8.34
C GLU A 205 -12.49 8.53 9.20
N GLY A 206 -13.09 7.49 8.61
CA GLY A 206 -13.41 6.25 9.32
C GLY A 206 -12.20 5.56 9.94
N LEU A 207 -11.06 5.54 9.24
CA LEU A 207 -9.79 5.04 9.78
C LEU A 207 -9.35 5.87 10.99
N LEU A 208 -9.33 7.19 10.87
CA LEU A 208 -8.83 8.08 11.92
C LEU A 208 -9.75 8.17 13.15
N SER A 209 -11.06 7.96 12.96
CA SER A 209 -12.06 8.04 14.03
C SER A 209 -12.28 6.72 14.79
N SER A 210 -11.81 5.58 14.28
CA SER A 210 -12.10 4.28 14.88
C SER A 210 -11.28 4.03 16.17
N PRO A 211 -11.91 3.81 17.34
CA PRO A 211 -11.21 3.58 18.62
C PRO A 211 -10.28 2.35 18.64
N ARG A 212 -10.43 1.45 17.66
CA ARG A 212 -9.60 0.23 17.49
C ARG A 212 -8.15 0.52 17.09
N HIS A 213 -7.81 1.79 16.89
CA HIS A 213 -6.42 2.26 16.84
C HIS A 213 -5.68 2.13 18.19
N ARG A 214 -6.36 1.70 19.26
CA ARG A 214 -5.75 1.02 20.41
C ARG A 214 -5.92 -0.50 20.27
N ALA A 215 -4.93 -1.15 19.65
CA ALA A 215 -4.78 -2.61 19.59
C ALA A 215 -5.96 -3.42 19.00
N GLY A 216 -5.92 -3.57 17.68
CA GLY A 216 -6.29 -4.82 16.97
C GLY A 216 -7.73 -5.29 17.08
N GLU A 217 -8.60 -4.91 16.13
CA GLU A 217 -9.54 -5.86 15.51
C GLU A 217 -10.29 -5.32 14.29
N ALA A 218 -10.54 -6.25 13.36
CA ALA A 218 -11.39 -6.23 12.16
C ALA A 218 -10.84 -5.66 10.85
N ALA A 219 -10.42 -6.62 10.02
CA ALA A 219 -10.71 -6.62 8.60
C ALA A 219 -12.19 -7.00 8.38
N ARG A 220 -12.94 -6.14 7.69
CA ARG A 220 -13.98 -6.45 6.67
C ARG A 220 -14.94 -5.26 6.52
N ALA A 221 -14.74 -4.50 5.45
CA ALA A 221 -15.81 -3.76 4.77
C ALA A 221 -15.34 -3.47 3.34
N VAL A 222 -15.41 -4.49 2.46
CA VAL A 222 -15.44 -4.25 1.02
C VAL A 222 -16.90 -3.93 0.70
N ALA A 223 -17.21 -2.65 0.53
CA ALA A 223 -18.48 -2.25 -0.04
C ALA A 223 -18.52 -2.77 -1.48
N ARG A 224 -19.34 -3.79 -1.73
CA ARG A 224 -19.75 -4.21 -3.07
C ARG A 224 -21.00 -3.41 -3.44
N PRO A 225 -20.96 -2.49 -4.43
CA PRO A 225 -22.17 -2.04 -5.09
C PRO A 225 -22.50 -3.01 -6.23
N GLY A 226 -23.66 -3.65 -6.17
CA GLY A 226 -24.34 -4.22 -7.33
C GLY A 226 -23.77 -5.53 -7.89
N MET A 227 -24.07 -6.66 -7.23
CA MET A 227 -24.12 -7.95 -7.89
C MET A 227 -25.60 -8.29 -8.10
N VAL A 228 -26.13 -7.92 -9.27
CA VAL A 228 -27.40 -8.48 -9.75
C VAL A 228 -27.15 -9.96 -10.00
N GLU A 229 -27.86 -10.82 -9.28
CA GLU A 229 -27.90 -12.25 -9.54
C GLU A 229 -28.47 -12.48 -10.94
N ALA A 230 -27.59 -12.66 -11.93
CA ALA A 230 -27.96 -13.25 -13.20
C ALA A 230 -28.18 -14.74 -12.97
N ARG A 231 -29.44 -15.12 -12.69
CA ARG A 231 -29.90 -16.50 -12.80
C ARG A 231 -29.83 -16.94 -14.26
N GLY A 232 -29.09 -18.01 -14.51
CA GLY A 232 -29.38 -19.02 -15.54
C GLY A 232 -29.24 -18.61 -17.01
N GLY A 233 -28.13 -19.03 -17.65
CA GLY A 233 -28.01 -19.09 -19.10
C GLY A 233 -26.70 -19.79 -19.50
N ALA A 234 -26.82 -20.93 -20.19
CA ALA A 234 -25.74 -21.82 -20.62
C ALA A 234 -24.67 -21.15 -21.53
N PRO A 235 -23.46 -21.74 -21.67
CA PRO A 235 -22.35 -21.10 -22.37
C PRO A 235 -22.51 -21.14 -23.90
N ALA A 236 -22.40 -19.97 -24.53
CA ALA A 236 -22.33 -19.85 -25.99
C ALA A 236 -20.89 -20.04 -26.48
N THR A 237 -20.47 -21.30 -26.61
CA THR A 237 -19.45 -21.70 -27.60
C THR A 237 -20.12 -21.75 -28.98
N ALA A 238 -19.98 -20.68 -29.78
CA ALA A 238 -20.00 -20.70 -31.25
C ALA A 238 -20.24 -19.29 -31.79
N LEU A 239 -19.20 -18.63 -32.32
CA LEU A 239 -19.28 -17.82 -33.55
C LEU A 239 -17.86 -17.37 -33.97
N LEU A 240 -17.02 -18.35 -34.34
CA LEU A 240 -16.03 -18.15 -35.39
C LEU A 240 -16.68 -18.63 -36.69
N GLU A 241 -16.28 -18.04 -37.82
CA GLU A 241 -16.73 -18.31 -39.20
C GLU A 241 -17.98 -17.51 -39.65
N ARG A 242 -17.73 -16.35 -40.26
CA ARG A 242 -18.26 -15.95 -41.60
C ARG A 242 -17.87 -14.51 -41.93
N ARG A 243 -16.69 -14.34 -42.51
CA ARG A 243 -16.38 -13.21 -43.42
C ARG A 243 -15.55 -13.72 -44.58
N LYS A 244 -16.22 -14.38 -45.53
CA LYS A 244 -15.82 -14.47 -46.94
C LYS A 244 -17.07 -14.65 -47.80
N LYS A 245 -17.57 -13.56 -48.35
CA LYS A 245 -18.09 -13.40 -49.71
C LYS A 245 -18.43 -11.93 -49.92
#